data_AF-A0A6N7Y1J6-F1
#
_entry.id   AF-A0A6N7Y1J6-F1
#
_cell.length_a   1.000
_cell.length_b   1.000
_cell.length_c   1.000
_cell.angle_alpha   90.00
_cell.angle_beta   90.00
_cell.angle_gamma   90.00
#
_symmetry.space_group_name_H-M   'P 1'
#
loop_
_entity.id
_entity.type
_entity.pdbx_description
1 polymer ?
#
loop_
_entity_poly.entity_id
_entity_poly.type
_entity_poly.pdbx_seq_one_letter_code
_entity_poly.pdbx_strand_id
1 'polypeptide(L)'
;MFKARTSEKGVKTIKDIVEVKNMIETDQKQINTEVKFLKDGQHTYRYLLKKQWSEGKNTAAVIMLNPSKANSLKMDQTVMNVMNYLVDNGFSGMSIVNLDRLY
;
A
#
# COMPACT_ATOMS: atom_id res chain seq x y z
N MET A 1 -52.13 29.73 21.99
CA MET A 1 -51.91 28.83 20.84
C MET A 1 -50.41 28.83 20.52
N PHE A 2 -49.85 27.66 20.24
CA PHE A 2 -48.47 27.23 20.51
C PHE A 2 -47.34 28.03 19.82
N LYS A 3 -46.26 28.32 20.57
CA LYS A 3 -44.93 28.63 20.02
C LYS A 3 -44.28 27.32 19.60
N ALA A 4 -44.15 27.06 18.30
CA ALA A 4 -43.28 26.01 17.78
C ALA A 4 -41.86 26.58 17.64
N ARG A 5 -40.96 26.15 18.53
CA ARG A 5 -39.52 26.38 18.42
C ARG A 5 -38.98 25.32 17.48
N THR A 6 -38.92 25.60 16.18
CA THR A 6 -38.22 24.72 15.24
C THR A 6 -36.72 24.98 15.38
N SER A 7 -36.00 24.02 15.96
CA SER A 7 -34.54 24.05 15.95
C SER A 7 -34.06 24.03 14.51
N GLU A 8 -33.39 25.10 14.07
CA GLU A 8 -32.63 25.14 12.83
C GLU A 8 -31.44 24.17 12.95
N LYS A 9 -31.70 22.87 12.83
CA LYS A 9 -30.65 21.88 12.58
C LYS A 9 -30.38 21.85 11.08
N GLY A 10 -29.56 22.81 10.65
CA GLY A 10 -28.58 22.70 9.56
C GLY A 10 -29.08 22.12 8.23
N VAL A 11 -29.85 22.88 7.47
CA VAL A 11 -29.96 22.65 6.03
C VAL A 11 -28.70 23.24 5.39
N LYS A 12 -27.70 22.40 5.08
CA LYS A 12 -26.53 22.84 4.30
C LYS A 12 -26.98 23.33 2.94
N THR A 13 -26.60 24.55 2.58
CA THR A 13 -26.96 25.14 1.30
C THR A 13 -26.10 24.56 0.16
N ILE A 14 -26.55 24.71 -1.08
CA ILE A 14 -25.81 24.25 -2.27
C ILE A 14 -24.40 24.89 -2.33
N LYS A 15 -24.26 26.15 -1.85
CA LYS A 15 -22.97 26.83 -1.75
C LYS A 15 -22.02 26.10 -0.79
N ASP A 16 -22.52 25.70 0.38
CA ASP A 16 -21.72 24.97 1.37
C ASP A 16 -21.25 23.61 0.82
N ILE A 17 -22.05 22.96 -0.02
CA ILE A 17 -21.69 21.69 -0.67
C ILE A 17 -20.62 21.91 -1.75
N VAL A 18 -20.73 22.99 -2.52
CA VAL A 18 -19.75 23.35 -3.57
C VAL A 18 -18.41 23.77 -2.96
N GLU A 19 -18.42 24.55 -1.88
CA GLU A 19 -17.19 24.91 -1.16
C GLU A 19 -16.49 23.67 -0.58
N VAL A 20 -17.23 22.76 0.07
CA VAL A 20 -16.65 21.51 0.59
C VAL A 20 -16.05 20.66 -0.52
N LYS A 21 -16.69 20.56 -1.70
CA LYS A 21 -16.12 19.84 -2.85
C LYS A 21 -14.79 20.44 -3.32
N ASN A 22 -14.68 21.77 -3.30
CA ASN A 22 -13.46 22.47 -3.70
C ASN A 22 -12.33 22.36 -2.67
N MET A 23 -12.61 21.86 -1.46
CA MET A 23 -11.62 21.59 -0.41
C MET A 23 -11.12 20.13 -0.40
N ILE A 24 -11.64 19.26 -1.28
CA ILE A 24 -11.24 17.85 -1.35
C ILE A 24 -10.13 17.68 -2.39
N GLU A 25 -8.92 17.38 -1.94
CA GLU A 25 -7.83 16.93 -2.79
C GLU A 25 -7.80 15.39 -2.81
N THR A 26 -7.53 14.81 -4.00
CA THR A 26 -7.38 13.35 -4.14
C THR A 26 -5.93 13.02 -4.47
N ASP A 27 -5.27 12.27 -3.60
CA ASP A 27 -4.00 11.61 -3.92
C ASP A 27 -4.26 10.15 -4.29
N GLN A 28 -3.98 9.79 -5.55
CA GLN A 28 -4.09 8.42 -6.04
C GLN A 28 -2.71 7.88 -6.38
N LYS A 29 -2.38 6.70 -5.83
CA LYS A 29 -1.15 5.97 -6.13
C LYS A 29 -1.45 4.51 -6.44
N GLN A 30 -0.63 3.92 -7.29
CA GLN A 30 -0.65 2.50 -7.61
C GLN A 30 0.68 1.88 -7.23
N ILE A 31 0.64 0.65 -6.71
CA ILE A 31 1.82 -0.13 -6.40
C ILE A 31 1.81 -1.37 -7.30
N ASN A 32 2.70 -1.38 -8.28
CA ASN A 32 2.90 -2.53 -9.15
C ASN A 32 3.59 -3.63 -8.35
N THR A 33 2.94 -4.78 -8.21
CA THR A 33 3.48 -5.92 -7.48
C THR A 33 3.69 -7.11 -8.42
N GLU A 34 4.90 -7.64 -8.45
CA GLU A 34 5.26 -8.85 -9.18
C GLU A 34 5.75 -9.91 -8.19
N VAL A 35 5.30 -11.15 -8.35
CA VAL A 35 5.71 -12.28 -7.51
C VAL A 35 6.23 -13.38 -8.41
N LYS A 36 7.43 -13.89 -8.12
CA LYS A 36 7.98 -15.07 -8.78
C LYS A 36 8.01 -16.22 -7.80
N PHE A 37 7.51 -17.36 -8.27
CA PHE A 37 7.55 -18.62 -7.55
C PHE A 37 8.54 -19.56 -8.21
N LEU A 38 9.29 -20.29 -7.40
CA LEU A 38 10.09 -21.41 -7.87
C LEU A 38 9.35 -22.70 -7.54
N LYS A 39 9.36 -23.63 -8.50
CA LYS A 39 8.74 -24.95 -8.40
C LYS A 39 9.81 -26.01 -8.58
N ASP A 40 9.96 -26.90 -7.61
CA ASP A 40 10.90 -28.04 -7.65
C ASP A 40 10.18 -29.40 -7.85
N GLY A 41 8.94 -29.35 -8.32
CA GLY A 41 8.08 -30.52 -8.54
C GLY A 41 7.27 -30.96 -7.31
N GLN A 42 7.75 -30.72 -6.09
CA GLN A 42 7.05 -31.07 -4.85
C GLN A 42 6.57 -29.84 -4.06
N HIS A 43 7.28 -28.73 -4.20
CA HIS A 43 7.05 -27.50 -3.48
C HIS A 43 6.92 -26.32 -4.45
N THR A 44 6.12 -25.35 -4.06
CA THR A 44 6.06 -24.02 -4.69
C THR A 44 6.39 -23.01 -3.62
N TYR A 45 7.49 -22.28 -3.79
CA TYR A 45 7.90 -21.25 -2.86
C TYR A 45 8.05 -19.90 -3.55
N ARG A 46 7.69 -18.83 -2.83
CA ARG A 46 7.90 -17.47 -3.33
C ARG A 46 9.39 -17.16 -3.28
N TYR A 47 10.00 -17.06 -4.45
CA TYR A 47 11.39 -16.67 -4.62
C TYR A 47 11.56 -15.15 -4.57
N LEU A 48 10.64 -14.42 -5.20
CA LEU A 48 10.71 -12.97 -5.33
C LEU A 48 9.36 -12.31 -5.03
N LEU A 49 9.37 -11.20 -4.29
CA LEU A 49 8.31 -10.20 -4.26
C LEU A 49 8.90 -8.86 -4.65
N LYS A 50 8.50 -8.31 -5.79
CA LYS A 50 8.91 -6.99 -6.27
C LYS A 50 7.73 -6.03 -6.15
N LYS A 51 7.98 -4.84 -5.62
CA LYS A 51 6.99 -3.76 -5.49
C LYS A 51 7.60 -2.46 -6.05
N GLN A 52 6.85 -1.76 -6.91
CA GLN A 52 7.21 -0.47 -7.47
C GLN A 52 6.07 0.51 -7.23
N TRP A 53 6.35 1.64 -6.58
CA TRP A 53 5.35 2.66 -6.22
C TRP A 53 5.59 4.02 -6.87
N SER A 54 6.68 4.16 -7.63
CA SER A 54 7.03 5.36 -8.40
C SER A 54 7.83 4.98 -9.66
N GLU A 55 7.93 5.86 -10.66
CA GLU A 55 8.68 5.63 -11.90
C GLU A 55 10.21 5.74 -11.75
N GLY A 56 10.70 6.12 -10.55
CA GLY A 56 12.13 6.26 -10.30
C GLY A 56 12.93 4.97 -10.47
N LYS A 57 14.25 5.09 -10.64
CA LYS A 57 15.16 3.93 -10.79
C LYS A 57 15.82 3.49 -9.47
N ASN A 58 15.70 4.29 -8.41
CA ASN A 58 16.32 3.99 -7.12
C ASN A 58 15.56 2.88 -6.39
N THR A 59 15.99 1.63 -6.56
CA THR A 59 15.32 0.46 -5.97
C THR A 59 16.26 -0.32 -5.08
N ALA A 60 15.72 -0.95 -4.03
CA ALA A 60 16.49 -1.77 -3.12
C ALA A 60 16.22 -3.26 -3.32
N ALA A 61 17.25 -4.09 -3.22
CA ALA A 61 17.11 -5.53 -3.07
C ALA A 61 17.29 -5.90 -1.59
N VAL A 62 16.33 -6.63 -1.03
CA VAL A 62 16.31 -7.03 0.37
C VAL A 62 16.26 -8.55 0.43
N ILE A 63 17.27 -9.13 1.07
CA ILE A 63 17.35 -10.58 1.27
C ILE A 63 16.73 -10.88 2.63
N MET A 64 15.71 -11.73 2.66
CA MET A 64 15.04 -12.13 3.89
C MET A 64 15.04 -13.64 4.05
N LEU A 65 15.20 -14.10 5.29
CA LEU A 65 14.93 -15.48 5.68
C LEU A 65 13.43 -15.57 6.01
N ASN A 66 12.67 -16.20 5.12
CA ASN A 66 11.25 -16.53 5.28
C ASN A 66 10.31 -15.39 5.72
N PRO A 67 9.90 -14.48 4.82
CA PRO A 67 8.73 -13.63 5.06
C PRO A 67 7.47 -14.50 4.96
N SER A 68 7.11 -15.10 6.10
CA SER A 68 6.19 -16.24 6.20
C SER A 68 4.80 -16.00 5.62
N LYS A 69 4.34 -14.75 5.49
CA LYS A 69 2.93 -14.43 5.18
C LYS A 69 2.73 -13.42 4.05
N ALA A 70 3.78 -12.71 3.62
CA ALA A 70 3.66 -11.75 2.53
C ALA A 70 3.50 -12.46 1.16
N ASN A 71 2.47 -12.06 0.41
CA ASN A 71 2.20 -12.53 -0.95
C ASN A 71 1.96 -11.33 -1.89
N SER A 72 1.37 -11.55 -3.06
CA SER A 72 1.10 -10.48 -4.03
C SER A 72 0.21 -9.37 -3.49
N LEU A 73 -0.69 -9.68 -2.55
CA LEU A 73 -1.68 -8.75 -2.01
C LEU A 73 -1.43 -8.41 -0.54
N LYS A 74 -1.17 -9.43 0.29
CA LYS A 74 -0.96 -9.29 1.73
C LYS A 74 0.49 -9.01 2.05
N MET A 75 0.74 -8.05 2.94
CA MET A 75 2.06 -7.79 3.52
C MET A 75 2.07 -8.22 4.98
N ASP A 76 3.23 -8.68 5.45
CA ASP A 76 3.51 -8.83 6.89
C ASP A 76 4.22 -7.58 7.43
N GLN A 77 4.37 -7.50 8.76
CA GLN A 77 4.93 -6.32 9.42
C GLN A 77 6.33 -5.98 8.95
N THR A 78 7.16 -7.01 8.70
CA THR A 78 8.54 -6.82 8.25
C THR A 78 8.57 -6.18 6.87
N VAL A 79 7.79 -6.70 5.93
CA VAL A 79 7.68 -6.11 4.58
C VAL A 79 7.15 -4.67 4.62
N MET A 80 6.16 -4.39 5.49
CA MET A 80 5.64 -3.02 5.65
C MET A 80 6.70 -2.06 6.21
N ASN A 81 7.43 -2.46 7.24
CA ASN A 81 8.46 -1.62 7.85
C ASN A 81 9.58 -1.27 6.87
N VAL A 82 10.05 -2.27 6.11
CA VAL A 82 11.06 -2.07 5.06
C VAL A 82 10.55 -1.15 3.97
N MET A 83 9.31 -1.35 3.50
CA MET A 83 8.72 -0.48 2.48
C MET A 83 8.66 0.97 2.95
N ASN A 84 8.15 1.23 4.16
CA ASN A 84 8.05 2.58 4.71
C ASN A 84 9.43 3.24 4.82
N TYR A 85 10.41 2.54 5.39
CA TYR A 85 11.78 3.04 5.46
C TYR A 85 12.32 3.43 4.07
N LEU A 86 12.11 2.60 3.05
CA LEU A 86 12.59 2.88 1.70
C LEU A 86 11.85 4.06 1.05
N VAL A 87 10.54 4.18 1.26
CA VAL A 87 9.75 5.34 0.81
C VAL A 87 10.29 6.63 1.43
N ASP A 88 10.49 6.64 2.75
CA ASP A 88 11.00 7.80 3.50
C ASP A 88 12.42 8.20 3.07
N ASN A 89 13.18 7.26 2.50
CA ASN A 89 14.54 7.46 1.99
C ASN A 89 14.62 7.63 0.46
N GLY A 90 13.50 7.93 -0.21
CA GLY A 90 13.49 8.32 -1.62
C GLY A 90 13.72 7.16 -2.61
N PHE A 91 13.44 5.92 -2.20
CA PHE A 91 13.40 4.80 -3.13
C PHE A 91 12.06 4.77 -3.87
N SER A 92 12.07 4.21 -5.08
CA SER A 92 10.91 4.07 -5.95
C SER A 92 10.31 2.65 -5.95
N GLY A 93 11.03 1.70 -5.39
CA GLY A 93 10.62 0.31 -5.31
C GLY A 93 11.57 -0.58 -4.53
N MET A 94 11.16 -1.83 -4.33
CA MET A 94 11.96 -2.86 -3.68
C MET A 94 11.75 -4.24 -4.29
N SER A 95 12.73 -5.11 -4.11
CA SER A 95 12.68 -6.54 -4.43
C SER A 95 13.07 -7.34 -3.20
N ILE A 96 12.18 -8.19 -2.71
CA ILE A 96 12.43 -9.09 -1.60
C ILE A 96 12.72 -10.48 -2.16
N VAL A 97 13.95 -10.94 -1.96
CA VAL A 97 14.39 -12.29 -2.34
C VAL A 97 14.38 -13.17 -1.10
N ASN A 98 13.77 -14.35 -1.22
CA ASN A 98 13.74 -15.34 -0.14
C ASN A 98 14.74 -16.46 -0.41
N LEU A 99 15.57 -16.78 0.58
CA LEU A 99 16.59 -17.85 0.51
C LEU A 99 16.22 -19.10 1.34
N ASP A 100 14.95 -19.24 1.71
CA ASP A 100 14.51 -20.15 2.79
C ASP A 100 14.84 -21.64 2.60
N ARG A 101 15.18 -22.12 1.40
CA ARG A 101 15.71 -23.49 1.19
C ARG A 101 16.65 -23.57 -0.01
N LEU A 102 17.94 -23.63 0.26
CA LEU A 102 18.96 -24.16 -0.65
C LEU A 102 19.50 -25.53 -0.17
N TYR A 103 18.83 -26.18 0.79
CA TYR A 103 19.20 -27.48 1.35
C TYR A 103 17.96 -28.33 1.61
#